data_AF-A0A4V0H298-F1
#
_entry.id   AF-A0A4V0H298-F1
#
_cell.length_a   1.000
_cell.length_b   1.000
_cell.length_c   1.000
_cell.angle_alpha   90.00
_cell.angle_beta   90.00
_cell.angle_gamma   90.00
#
_symmetry.space_group_name_H-M   'P 1'
#
loop_
_entity.id
_entity.type
_entity.pdbx_description
1 polymer ?
#
loop_
_entity_poly.entity_id
_entity_poly.type
_entity_poly.pdbx_seq_one_letter_code
_entity_poly.pdbx_strand_id
1 'polypeptide(L)'
;MIGDTIFLERTRLGMTQEKLSDYLHLTKATISKWENNQAKPDIDYLILLAKLFDMTLDDLVGFQKTLTDFERTELFNQLKEKINQTEELEFFQEIEELSKHYINDFKTLLMLVQLVLSNPNKLDTKVWSLEMLNRIISKTTVESDLQSAMMLKVVILFQQKKYDEIIRIYQNRPYKLGEELFLANSFAAKGQTDQAKQVLQVEMYQQLLLICQYLLSLAAYESTEKQESIYSRLEQLITLFDLVNLHPNTAISCYFGLACHFASIDAKRAILYLNQLVQATKNLITQFELHGDSFFDAIDPWLQELPTGIQPPTSSQTLIQRVIALCYSPNLQAVSQNSQFKVLLAELEALEKEASHEY
;
A
#
# COMPACT_ATOMS: atom_id res chain seq x y z
N MET A 1 6.38 -25.60 -15.44
CA MET A 1 5.28 -26.56 -15.19
C MET A 1 5.87 -27.88 -14.74
N ILE A 2 5.11 -28.76 -14.06
CA ILE A 2 5.64 -30.02 -13.53
C ILE A 2 6.36 -30.91 -14.58
N GLY A 3 5.90 -30.91 -15.83
CA GLY A 3 6.54 -31.66 -16.92
C GLY A 3 7.99 -31.24 -17.16
N ASP A 4 8.27 -29.94 -17.05
CA ASP A 4 9.61 -29.37 -17.21
C ASP A 4 10.51 -29.81 -16.05
N THR A 5 9.98 -29.80 -14.82
CA THR A 5 10.70 -30.27 -13.63
C THR A 5 11.06 -31.76 -13.76
N ILE A 6 10.12 -32.60 -14.19
CA ILE A 6 10.37 -34.04 -14.40
C ILE A 6 11.47 -34.25 -15.44
N PHE A 7 11.43 -33.52 -16.57
CA PHE A 7 12.44 -33.62 -17.61
C PHE A 7 13.84 -33.20 -17.10
N LEU A 8 13.91 -32.05 -16.43
CA LEU A 8 15.15 -31.50 -15.87
C LEU A 8 15.77 -32.44 -14.84
N GLU A 9 14.98 -32.93 -13.89
CA GLU A 9 15.49 -33.80 -12.82
C GLU A 9 15.86 -35.20 -13.31
N ARG A 10 15.06 -35.78 -14.22
CA ARG A 10 15.41 -37.04 -14.87
C ARG A 10 16.75 -36.94 -15.59
N THR A 11 16.96 -35.85 -16.33
CA THR A 11 18.22 -35.63 -17.05
C THR A 11 19.39 -35.34 -16.12
N ARG A 12 19.17 -34.62 -15.01
CA ARG A 12 20.16 -34.42 -13.93
C ARG A 12 20.65 -35.76 -13.36
N LEU A 13 19.76 -36.73 -13.19
CA LEU A 13 20.10 -38.09 -12.73
C LEU A 13 20.67 -39.00 -13.85
N GLY A 14 20.83 -38.50 -15.08
CA GLY A 14 21.33 -39.29 -16.22
C GLY A 14 20.38 -40.42 -16.64
N MET A 15 19.09 -40.34 -16.30
CA MET A 15 18.09 -41.36 -16.63
C MET A 15 17.49 -41.07 -18.02
N THR A 16 17.21 -42.12 -18.79
CA THR A 16 16.37 -42.00 -20.00
C THR A 16 14.90 -42.10 -19.60
N GLN A 17 13.97 -41.66 -20.47
CA GLN A 17 12.52 -41.86 -20.23
C GLN A 17 12.17 -43.33 -19.98
N GLU A 18 12.92 -44.24 -20.61
CA GLU A 18 12.77 -45.69 -20.47
C GLU A 18 13.23 -46.18 -19.09
N LYS A 19 14.37 -45.71 -18.59
CA LYS A 19 14.82 -45.99 -17.23
C LYS A 19 13.84 -45.47 -16.17
N LEU A 20 13.29 -44.28 -16.38
CA LEU A 20 12.30 -43.72 -15.46
C LEU A 20 10.98 -44.50 -15.51
N SER A 21 10.54 -44.91 -16.71
CA SER A 21 9.34 -45.74 -16.85
C SER A 21 9.50 -47.11 -16.19
N ASP A 22 10.67 -47.74 -16.32
CA ASP A 22 10.97 -49.02 -15.68
C ASP A 22 10.96 -48.90 -14.15
N TYR A 23 11.56 -47.83 -13.61
CA TYR A 23 11.59 -47.55 -12.18
C TYR A 23 10.18 -47.34 -11.59
N LEU A 24 9.30 -46.68 -12.33
CA LEU A 24 7.93 -46.39 -11.90
C LEU A 24 6.92 -47.48 -12.32
N HIS A 25 7.36 -48.56 -12.96
CA HIS A 25 6.49 -49.60 -13.53
C HIS A 25 5.42 -49.05 -14.50
N LEU A 26 5.81 -48.06 -15.30
CA LEU A 26 4.98 -47.39 -16.29
C LEU A 26 5.51 -47.60 -17.71
N THR A 27 4.76 -47.12 -18.69
CA THR A 27 5.24 -47.10 -20.08
C THR A 27 6.05 -45.83 -20.35
N LYS A 28 7.07 -45.92 -21.21
CA LYS A 28 7.82 -44.75 -21.72
C LYS A 28 6.89 -43.67 -22.31
N ALA A 29 5.80 -44.08 -22.95
CA ALA A 29 4.80 -43.16 -23.49
C ALA A 29 4.11 -42.33 -22.38
N THR A 30 3.90 -42.91 -21.20
CA THR A 30 3.36 -42.18 -20.04
C THR A 30 4.33 -41.10 -19.58
N ILE A 31 5.62 -41.41 -19.46
CA ILE A 31 6.66 -40.43 -19.07
C ILE A 31 6.76 -39.31 -20.10
N SER A 32 6.75 -39.64 -21.39
CA SER A 32 6.75 -38.65 -22.46
C SER A 32 5.53 -37.72 -22.40
N LYS A 33 4.33 -38.26 -22.11
CA LYS A 33 3.12 -37.43 -21.93
C LYS A 33 3.24 -36.49 -20.74
N TRP A 34 3.88 -36.91 -19.64
CA TRP A 34 4.13 -36.05 -18.49
C TRP A 34 5.11 -34.92 -18.81
N GLU A 35 6.26 -35.25 -19.40
CA GLU A 35 7.29 -34.26 -19.75
C GLU A 35 6.78 -33.23 -20.78
N ASN A 36 5.87 -33.63 -21.67
CA ASN A 36 5.25 -32.74 -22.65
C ASN A 36 3.95 -32.08 -22.15
N ASN A 37 3.63 -32.15 -20.84
CA ASN A 37 2.42 -31.59 -20.23
C ASN A 37 1.09 -32.08 -20.85
N GLN A 38 1.08 -33.22 -21.55
CA GLN A 38 -0.10 -33.83 -22.16
C GLN A 38 -0.92 -34.67 -21.17
N ALA A 39 -0.30 -35.11 -20.08
CA ALA A 39 -0.93 -35.75 -18.94
C ALA A 39 -0.18 -35.34 -17.65
N LYS A 40 -0.80 -35.53 -16.49
CA LYS A 40 -0.16 -35.28 -15.19
C LYS A 40 0.02 -36.60 -14.42
N PRO A 41 1.10 -36.76 -13.64
CA PRO A 41 1.21 -37.87 -12.69
C PRO A 41 0.10 -37.80 -11.65
N ASP A 42 -0.37 -38.95 -11.18
CA ASP A 42 -1.26 -39.01 -10.01
C ASP A 42 -0.47 -38.82 -8.70
N ILE A 43 -1.18 -38.71 -7.57
CA ILE A 43 -0.58 -38.47 -6.26
C ILE A 43 0.49 -39.50 -5.90
N ASP A 44 0.30 -40.77 -6.24
CA ASP A 44 1.23 -41.83 -5.87
C ASP A 44 2.55 -41.67 -6.65
N TYR A 45 2.47 -41.36 -7.95
CA TYR A 45 3.66 -41.09 -8.76
C TYR A 45 4.33 -39.77 -8.38
N LEU A 46 3.58 -38.74 -7.96
CA LEU A 46 4.18 -37.51 -7.45
C LEU A 46 5.04 -37.78 -6.22
N ILE A 47 4.56 -38.61 -5.28
CA ILE A 47 5.33 -39.00 -4.09
C ILE A 47 6.59 -39.77 -4.47
N LEU A 48 6.50 -40.68 -5.45
CA LEU A 48 7.66 -41.45 -5.93
C LEU A 48 8.69 -40.57 -6.65
N LEU A 49 8.23 -39.66 -7.50
CA LEU A 49 9.10 -38.71 -8.21
C LEU A 49 9.80 -37.77 -7.22
N ALA A 50 9.09 -37.24 -6.23
CA ALA A 50 9.67 -36.39 -5.19
C ALA A 50 10.79 -37.11 -4.41
N LYS A 51 10.57 -38.38 -4.06
CA LYS A 51 11.60 -39.24 -3.43
C LYS A 51 12.77 -39.52 -4.35
N LEU A 52 12.52 -39.82 -5.63
CA LEU A 52 13.57 -40.14 -6.61
C LEU A 52 14.46 -38.93 -6.89
N PHE A 53 13.88 -37.74 -7.00
CA PHE A 53 14.60 -36.51 -7.31
C PHE A 53 15.18 -35.81 -6.08
N ASP A 54 14.89 -36.33 -4.88
CA ASP A 54 15.30 -35.75 -3.59
C ASP A 54 14.82 -34.31 -3.42
N MET A 55 13.52 -34.11 -3.62
CA MET A 55 12.86 -32.80 -3.53
C MET A 55 11.52 -32.90 -2.83
N THR A 56 10.99 -31.78 -2.35
CA THR A 56 9.64 -31.75 -1.78
C THR A 56 8.60 -31.87 -2.89
N LEU A 57 7.37 -32.27 -2.53
CA LEU A 57 6.25 -32.22 -3.47
C LEU A 57 6.01 -30.80 -3.98
N ASP A 58 6.22 -29.78 -3.12
CA ASP A 58 6.07 -28.37 -3.48
C ASP A 58 7.08 -28.00 -4.58
N ASP A 59 8.36 -28.35 -4.42
CA ASP A 59 9.41 -28.11 -5.43
C ASP A 59 9.10 -28.84 -6.74
N LEU A 60 8.66 -30.11 -6.66
CA LEU A 60 8.35 -30.93 -7.81
C LEU A 60 7.26 -30.31 -8.68
N VAL A 61 6.17 -29.86 -8.06
CA VAL A 61 5.03 -29.29 -8.77
C VAL A 61 5.19 -27.80 -9.06
N GLY A 62 6.25 -27.16 -8.54
CA GLY A 62 6.48 -25.72 -8.65
C GLY A 62 5.52 -24.90 -7.79
N PHE A 63 5.07 -25.42 -6.65
CA PHE A 63 4.21 -24.72 -5.71
C PHE A 63 5.04 -23.83 -4.79
N GLN A 64 5.04 -22.52 -5.03
CA GLN A 64 5.54 -21.54 -4.07
C GLN A 64 4.42 -21.12 -3.12
N LYS A 65 4.63 -21.36 -1.83
CA LYS A 65 3.65 -21.02 -0.77
C LYS A 65 3.51 -19.51 -0.56
N THR A 66 4.55 -18.74 -0.86
CA THR A 66 4.66 -17.30 -0.63
C THR A 66 5.57 -16.67 -1.67
N LEU A 67 5.24 -15.47 -2.12
CA LEU A 67 6.10 -14.68 -2.99
C LEU A 67 7.27 -14.09 -2.21
N THR A 68 8.43 -14.04 -2.84
CA THR A 68 9.54 -13.20 -2.38
C THR A 68 9.16 -11.72 -2.47
N ASP A 69 9.90 -10.86 -1.77
CA ASP A 69 9.65 -9.41 -1.79
C ASP A 69 9.79 -8.83 -3.21
N PHE A 70 10.77 -9.34 -3.98
CA PHE A 70 10.97 -8.96 -5.37
C PHE A 70 9.80 -9.41 -6.27
N GLU A 71 9.40 -10.68 -6.22
CA GLU A 71 8.29 -11.20 -7.03
C GLU A 71 6.96 -10.49 -6.72
N ARG A 72 6.74 -10.17 -5.44
CA ARG A 72 5.54 -9.41 -5.02
C ARG A 72 5.55 -7.98 -5.53
N THR A 73 6.72 -7.33 -5.54
CA THR A 73 6.87 -5.98 -6.11
C THR A 73 6.61 -5.99 -7.62
N GLU A 74 7.15 -6.97 -8.34
CA GLU A 74 6.88 -7.15 -9.77
C GLU A 74 5.39 -7.39 -10.05
N LEU A 75 4.76 -8.26 -9.26
CA LEU A 75 3.31 -8.51 -9.36
C LEU A 75 2.50 -7.22 -9.10
N PHE A 76 2.86 -6.44 -8.08
CA PHE A 76 2.21 -5.18 -7.78
C PHE A 76 2.27 -4.21 -8.97
N ASN A 77 3.45 -4.04 -9.55
CA ASN A 77 3.66 -3.14 -10.69
C ASN A 77 2.84 -3.56 -11.91
N GLN A 78 2.84 -4.87 -12.24
CA GLN A 78 2.05 -5.42 -13.34
C GLN A 78 0.54 -5.18 -13.14
N LEU A 79 0.03 -5.39 -11.93
CA LEU A 79 -1.39 -5.16 -11.62
C LEU A 79 -1.75 -3.68 -11.64
N LYS A 80 -0.83 -2.80 -11.18
CA LYS A 80 -1.01 -1.35 -11.21
C LYS A 80 -1.10 -0.81 -12.64
N GLU A 81 -0.37 -1.36 -13.61
CA GLU A 81 -0.49 -0.94 -15.01
C GLU A 81 -1.79 -1.42 -15.65
N LYS A 82 -2.16 -2.68 -15.39
CA LYS A 82 -3.38 -3.29 -15.94
C LYS A 82 -4.67 -2.60 -15.51
N ILE A 83 -4.69 -1.99 -14.33
CA ILE A 83 -5.92 -1.41 -13.77
C ILE A 83 -6.58 -0.34 -14.67
N ASN A 84 -5.77 0.37 -15.46
CA ASN A 84 -6.24 1.40 -16.38
C ASN A 84 -6.56 0.85 -17.79
N GLN A 85 -6.15 -0.39 -18.07
CA GLN A 85 -6.22 -1.01 -19.40
C GLN A 85 -7.33 -2.07 -19.51
N THR A 86 -7.83 -2.57 -18.38
CA THR A 86 -8.79 -3.67 -18.32
C THR A 86 -10.13 -3.19 -17.77
N GLU A 87 -11.23 -3.81 -18.21
CA GLU A 87 -12.53 -3.53 -17.60
C GLU A 87 -12.56 -3.94 -16.13
N GLU A 88 -13.27 -3.15 -15.32
CA GLU A 88 -13.28 -3.27 -13.86
C GLU A 88 -13.63 -4.67 -13.35
N LEU A 89 -14.66 -5.30 -13.94
CA LEU A 89 -15.12 -6.62 -13.54
C LEU A 89 -14.08 -7.70 -13.85
N GLU A 90 -13.44 -7.60 -15.01
CA GLU A 90 -12.40 -8.54 -15.46
C GLU A 90 -11.15 -8.40 -14.58
N PHE A 91 -10.73 -7.18 -14.28
CA PHE A 91 -9.62 -6.92 -13.36
C PHE A 91 -9.90 -7.50 -11.97
N PHE A 92 -11.10 -7.27 -11.42
CA PHE A 92 -11.45 -7.81 -10.10
C PHE A 92 -11.50 -9.34 -10.09
N GLN A 93 -11.99 -9.99 -11.16
CA GLN A 93 -11.96 -11.44 -11.29
C GLN A 93 -10.52 -11.99 -11.29
N GLU A 94 -9.58 -11.30 -11.95
CA GLU A 94 -8.16 -11.65 -11.90
C GLU A 94 -7.63 -11.56 -10.46
N ILE A 95 -7.96 -10.50 -9.72
CA ILE A 95 -7.58 -10.35 -8.30
C ILE A 95 -8.18 -11.45 -7.42
N GLU A 96 -9.45 -11.80 -7.64
CA GLU A 96 -10.09 -12.90 -6.90
C GLU A 96 -9.39 -14.23 -7.15
N GLU A 97 -9.04 -14.54 -8.40
CA GLU A 97 -8.29 -15.76 -8.74
C GLU A 97 -6.87 -15.77 -8.15
N LEU A 98 -6.15 -14.64 -8.23
CA LEU A 98 -4.84 -14.50 -7.60
C LEU A 98 -4.93 -14.69 -6.08
N SER A 99 -5.96 -14.17 -5.43
CA SER A 99 -6.14 -14.32 -3.98
C SER A 99 -6.37 -15.78 -3.56
N LYS A 100 -7.01 -16.59 -4.42
CA LYS A 100 -7.16 -18.04 -4.20
C LYS A 100 -5.81 -18.75 -4.29
N HIS A 101 -4.97 -18.34 -5.24
CA HIS A 101 -3.62 -18.89 -5.38
C HIS A 101 -2.73 -18.54 -4.18
N TYR A 102 -2.80 -17.30 -3.70
CA TYR A 102 -1.99 -16.78 -2.59
C TYR A 102 -2.71 -16.75 -1.24
N ILE A 103 -3.70 -17.62 -1.03
CA ILE A 103 -4.64 -17.57 0.11
C ILE A 103 -3.99 -17.72 1.51
N ASN A 104 -2.71 -18.11 1.56
CA ASN A 104 -1.91 -18.26 2.77
C ASN A 104 -0.68 -17.33 2.81
N ASP A 105 -0.46 -16.55 1.76
CA ASP A 105 0.54 -15.48 1.75
C ASP A 105 -0.14 -14.18 2.16
N PHE A 106 -0.15 -13.91 3.46
CA PHE A 106 -0.89 -12.77 4.02
C PHE A 106 -0.36 -11.41 3.55
N LYS A 107 0.94 -11.30 3.25
CA LYS A 107 1.51 -10.07 2.68
C LYS A 107 0.95 -9.83 1.27
N THR A 108 0.90 -10.88 0.44
CA THR A 108 0.31 -10.79 -0.90
C THR A 108 -1.20 -10.52 -0.82
N LEU A 109 -1.94 -11.16 0.08
CA LEU A 109 -3.36 -10.85 0.29
C LEU A 109 -3.60 -9.41 0.74
N LEU A 110 -2.80 -8.89 1.68
CA LEU A 110 -2.88 -7.50 2.12
C LEU A 110 -2.63 -6.53 0.96
N MET A 111 -1.62 -6.81 0.13
CA MET A 111 -1.31 -6.04 -1.07
C MET A 111 -2.50 -6.03 -2.06
N LEU A 112 -3.10 -7.19 -2.35
CA LEU A 112 -4.26 -7.29 -3.26
C LEU A 112 -5.48 -6.53 -2.71
N VAL A 113 -5.77 -6.66 -1.41
CA VAL A 113 -6.85 -5.91 -0.76
C VAL A 113 -6.59 -4.41 -0.82
N GLN A 114 -5.36 -3.98 -0.51
CA GLN A 114 -4.98 -2.58 -0.57
C GLN A 114 -5.09 -2.01 -1.99
N LEU A 115 -4.68 -2.77 -3.01
CA LEU A 115 -4.77 -2.35 -4.41
C LEU A 115 -6.22 -2.10 -4.83
N VAL A 116 -7.12 -3.02 -4.49
CA VAL A 116 -8.55 -2.90 -4.82
C VAL A 116 -9.22 -1.76 -4.04
N LEU A 117 -8.88 -1.57 -2.75
CA LEU A 117 -9.42 -0.47 -1.94
C LEU A 117 -8.91 0.92 -2.37
N SER A 118 -7.69 0.99 -2.88
CA SER A 118 -7.06 2.25 -3.33
C SER A 118 -7.64 2.74 -4.65
N ASN A 119 -8.34 1.88 -5.38
CA ASN A 119 -8.97 2.18 -6.67
C ASN A 119 -10.48 1.91 -6.60
N PRO A 120 -11.23 2.72 -5.83
CA PRO A 120 -12.66 2.51 -5.65
C PRO A 120 -13.42 2.82 -6.95
N ASN A 121 -13.67 1.79 -7.75
CA ASN A 121 -14.52 1.85 -8.93
C ASN A 121 -15.99 1.50 -8.57
N LYS A 122 -16.89 1.25 -9.53
CA LYS A 122 -18.35 1.08 -9.30
C LYS A 122 -18.72 -0.22 -8.57
N LEU A 123 -17.84 -1.22 -8.59
CA LEU A 123 -18.01 -2.54 -8.02
C LEU A 123 -17.75 -2.49 -6.51
N ASP A 124 -18.69 -3.04 -5.73
CA ASP A 124 -18.53 -3.12 -4.28
C ASP A 124 -17.61 -4.29 -3.89
N THR A 125 -16.31 -3.99 -3.83
CA THR A 125 -15.25 -4.94 -3.46
C THR A 125 -15.07 -5.07 -1.94
N LYS A 126 -15.84 -4.33 -1.14
CA LYS A 126 -15.68 -4.27 0.33
C LYS A 126 -16.04 -5.58 0.99
N VAL A 127 -17.00 -6.32 0.44
CA VAL A 127 -17.42 -7.62 0.98
C VAL A 127 -16.26 -8.63 0.90
N TRP A 128 -15.69 -8.80 -0.29
CA TRP A 128 -14.52 -9.65 -0.52
C TRP A 128 -13.32 -9.18 0.32
N SER A 129 -13.08 -7.86 0.35
CA SER A 129 -11.98 -7.29 1.14
C SER A 129 -12.11 -7.63 2.62
N LEU A 130 -13.30 -7.49 3.21
CA LEU A 130 -13.55 -7.86 4.60
C LEU A 130 -13.37 -9.36 4.85
N GLU A 131 -13.73 -10.22 3.91
CA GLU A 131 -13.52 -11.66 4.00
C GLU A 131 -12.02 -11.99 4.09
N MET A 132 -11.21 -11.42 3.17
CA MET A 132 -9.76 -11.62 3.17
C MET A 132 -9.11 -11.06 4.45
N LEU A 133 -9.53 -9.88 4.90
CA LEU A 133 -9.01 -9.27 6.13
C LEU A 133 -9.37 -10.07 7.38
N ASN A 134 -10.60 -10.58 7.49
CA ASN A 134 -11.01 -11.44 8.59
C ASN A 134 -10.22 -12.77 8.60
N ARG A 135 -9.92 -13.31 7.42
CA ARG A 135 -9.06 -14.49 7.30
C ARG A 135 -7.65 -14.21 7.84
N ILE A 136 -7.03 -13.09 7.46
CA ILE A 136 -5.70 -12.70 7.95
C ILE A 136 -5.74 -12.53 9.47
N ILE A 137 -6.69 -11.75 10.00
CA ILE A 137 -6.84 -11.48 11.44
C ILE A 137 -7.00 -12.78 12.25
N SER A 138 -7.71 -13.77 11.72
CA SER A 138 -7.95 -15.04 12.44
C SER A 138 -6.81 -16.05 12.36
N LYS A 139 -5.84 -15.87 11.46
CA LYS A 139 -4.81 -16.89 11.18
C LYS A 139 -3.38 -16.39 11.30
N THR A 140 -3.14 -15.10 11.20
CA THR A 140 -1.78 -14.57 11.29
C THR A 140 -1.23 -14.68 12.70
N THR A 141 0.06 -14.98 12.79
CA THR A 141 0.85 -14.91 14.03
C THR A 141 1.83 -13.73 14.00
N VAL A 142 1.86 -13.00 12.88
CA VAL A 142 2.74 -11.86 12.65
C VAL A 142 1.98 -10.59 13.01
N GLU A 143 2.49 -9.87 14.00
CA GLU A 143 1.84 -8.67 14.55
C GLU A 143 1.67 -7.56 13.49
N SER A 144 2.66 -7.37 12.61
CA SER A 144 2.59 -6.37 11.53
C SER A 144 1.43 -6.64 10.56
N ASP A 145 1.21 -7.90 10.21
CA ASP A 145 0.14 -8.32 9.31
C ASP A 145 -1.23 -8.16 9.99
N LEU A 146 -1.31 -8.47 11.29
CA LEU A 146 -2.50 -8.29 12.10
C LEU A 146 -2.90 -6.81 12.15
N GLN A 147 -1.96 -5.92 12.50
CA GLN A 147 -2.23 -4.48 12.57
C GLN A 147 -2.62 -3.91 11.20
N SER A 148 -1.94 -4.32 10.12
CA SER A 148 -2.28 -3.91 8.75
C SER A 148 -3.69 -4.35 8.35
N ALA A 149 -4.06 -5.60 8.64
CA ALA A 149 -5.39 -6.12 8.35
C ALA A 149 -6.48 -5.42 9.16
N MET A 150 -6.22 -5.16 10.45
CA MET A 150 -7.14 -4.41 11.32
C MET A 150 -7.33 -2.98 10.84
N MET A 151 -6.25 -2.31 10.39
CA MET A 151 -6.30 -0.95 9.84
C MET A 151 -7.19 -0.91 8.60
N LEU A 152 -6.95 -1.76 7.60
CA LEU A 152 -7.75 -1.80 6.38
C LEU A 152 -9.22 -2.15 6.67
N LYS A 153 -9.47 -3.07 7.61
CA LYS A 153 -10.83 -3.40 8.06
C LYS A 153 -11.54 -2.18 8.63
N VAL A 154 -10.85 -1.42 9.47
CA VAL A 154 -11.39 -0.20 10.09
C VAL A 154 -11.72 0.86 9.05
N VAL A 155 -10.88 1.02 8.02
CA VAL A 155 -11.16 1.92 6.89
C VAL A 155 -12.48 1.53 6.20
N ILE A 156 -12.69 0.24 5.92
CA ILE A 156 -13.93 -0.25 5.30
C ILE A 156 -15.14 -0.01 6.23
N LEU A 157 -15.01 -0.36 7.51
CA LEU A 157 -16.08 -0.16 8.49
C LEU A 157 -16.46 1.32 8.62
N PHE A 158 -15.46 2.21 8.56
CA PHE A 158 -15.67 3.66 8.63
C PHE A 158 -16.46 4.16 7.41
N GLN A 159 -16.07 3.73 6.21
CA GLN A 159 -16.82 4.03 4.98
C GLN A 159 -18.26 3.50 5.01
N GLN A 160 -18.48 2.34 5.65
CA GLN A 160 -19.81 1.76 5.85
C GLN A 160 -20.57 2.36 7.04
N LYS A 161 -20.01 3.35 7.74
CA LYS A 161 -20.58 3.99 8.93
C LYS A 161 -20.85 3.03 10.10
N LYS A 162 -20.12 1.91 10.18
CA LYS A 162 -20.21 0.90 11.24
C LYS A 162 -19.35 1.28 12.45
N TYR A 163 -19.64 2.42 13.06
CA TYR A 163 -18.77 3.02 14.08
C TYR A 163 -18.69 2.21 15.38
N ASP A 164 -19.76 1.52 15.78
CA ASP A 164 -19.75 0.68 16.99
C ASP A 164 -18.75 -0.48 16.90
N GLU A 165 -18.54 -1.05 15.71
CA GLU A 165 -17.54 -2.10 15.50
C GLU A 165 -16.12 -1.55 15.64
N ILE A 166 -15.86 -0.33 15.12
CA ILE A 166 -14.56 0.34 15.25
C ILE A 166 -14.26 0.65 16.72
N ILE A 167 -15.26 1.14 17.46
CA ILE A 167 -15.11 1.43 18.90
C ILE A 167 -14.76 0.14 19.63
N ARG A 168 -15.47 -0.97 19.39
CA ARG A 168 -15.14 -2.27 20.01
C ARG A 168 -13.72 -2.74 19.71
N ILE A 169 -13.18 -2.43 18.53
CA ILE A 169 -11.80 -2.77 18.14
C ILE A 169 -10.75 -1.94 18.93
N TYR A 170 -11.03 -0.68 19.25
CA TYR A 170 -10.02 0.24 19.79
C TYR A 170 -10.20 0.70 21.24
N GLN A 171 -11.40 0.59 21.83
CA GLN A 171 -11.77 1.25 23.08
C GLN A 171 -10.89 0.92 24.29
N ASN A 172 -10.28 -0.27 24.32
CA ASN A 172 -9.48 -0.74 25.46
C ASN A 172 -8.01 -1.03 25.09
N ARG A 173 -7.46 -0.36 24.08
CA ARG A 173 -6.04 -0.55 23.75
C ARG A 173 -5.15 -0.04 24.88
N PRO A 174 -4.04 -0.74 25.20
CA PRO A 174 -3.06 -0.23 26.15
C PRO A 174 -2.49 1.10 25.66
N TYR A 175 -2.05 1.95 26.59
CA TYR A 175 -1.32 3.16 26.26
C TYR A 175 -0.08 2.81 25.42
N LYS A 176 0.19 3.58 24.37
CA LYS A 176 1.49 3.51 23.68
C LYS A 176 2.58 3.93 24.66
N LEU A 177 3.43 2.99 25.09
CA LEU A 177 4.48 3.21 26.10
C LEU A 177 5.83 3.65 25.50
N GLY A 178 5.88 3.98 24.20
CA GLY A 178 7.13 4.30 23.50
C GLY A 178 8.06 3.09 23.43
N GLU A 179 7.53 1.96 22.99
CA GLU A 179 8.27 0.69 22.86
C GLU A 179 9.46 0.82 21.91
N GLU A 180 9.32 1.69 20.91
CA GLU A 180 10.32 2.11 19.94
C GLU A 180 11.54 2.75 20.63
N LEU A 181 11.33 3.51 21.72
CA LEU A 181 12.42 4.09 22.50
C LEU A 181 13.23 2.99 23.22
N PHE A 182 12.56 1.98 23.76
CA PHE A 182 13.24 0.83 24.37
C PHE A 182 13.98 -0.01 23.33
N LEU A 183 13.41 -0.19 22.14
CA LEU A 183 14.06 -0.88 21.04
C LEU A 183 15.31 -0.12 20.57
N ALA A 184 15.22 1.18 20.35
CA ALA A 184 16.36 2.02 19.96
C ALA A 184 17.47 1.98 21.02
N ASN A 185 17.12 2.12 22.30
CA ASN A 185 18.08 2.00 23.40
C ASN A 185 18.74 0.61 23.45
N SER A 186 18.01 -0.45 23.11
CA SER A 186 18.53 -1.82 23.05
C SER A 186 19.52 -1.99 21.90
N PHE A 187 19.25 -1.43 20.72
CA PHE A 187 20.20 -1.38 19.61
C PHE A 187 21.46 -0.57 19.97
N ALA A 188 21.28 0.60 20.57
CA ALA A 188 22.39 1.45 21.01
C ALA A 188 23.28 0.74 22.04
N ALA A 189 22.69 0.02 23.01
CA ALA A 189 23.42 -0.75 24.01
C ALA A 189 24.27 -1.89 23.42
N LYS A 190 23.90 -2.38 22.23
CA LYS A 190 24.68 -3.39 21.45
C LYS A 190 25.71 -2.77 20.51
N GLY A 191 25.87 -1.44 20.51
CA GLY A 191 26.73 -0.71 19.57
C GLY A 191 26.14 -0.56 18.17
N GLN A 192 24.87 -0.94 17.96
CA GLN A 192 24.17 -0.89 16.68
C GLN A 192 23.52 0.49 16.49
N THR A 193 24.35 1.52 16.38
CA THR A 193 23.91 2.93 16.40
C THR A 193 23.01 3.29 15.22
N ASP A 194 23.27 2.77 14.02
CA ASP A 194 22.48 3.09 12.83
C ASP A 194 21.05 2.54 12.94
N GLN A 195 20.89 1.32 13.47
CA GLN A 195 19.57 0.73 13.73
C GLN A 195 18.79 1.51 14.81
N ALA A 196 19.49 1.99 15.84
CA ALA A 196 18.88 2.84 16.86
C ALA A 196 18.36 4.16 16.28
N LYS A 197 19.15 4.82 15.41
CA LYS A 197 18.74 6.04 14.71
C LYS A 197 17.53 5.80 13.81
N GLN A 198 17.56 4.74 13.02
CA GLN A 198 16.47 4.37 12.12
C GLN A 198 15.16 4.21 12.90
N VAL A 199 15.15 3.44 14.00
CA VAL A 199 13.94 3.24 14.83
C VAL A 199 13.39 4.58 15.32
N LEU A 200 14.24 5.47 15.82
CA LEU A 200 13.81 6.77 16.35
C LEU A 200 13.28 7.70 15.25
N GLN A 201 13.99 7.80 14.12
CA GLN A 201 13.59 8.69 13.03
C GLN A 201 12.32 8.20 12.34
N VAL A 202 12.15 6.89 12.15
CA VAL A 202 10.91 6.31 11.61
C VAL A 202 9.73 6.64 12.51
N GLU A 203 9.86 6.44 13.83
CA GLU A 203 8.79 6.78 14.77
C GLU A 203 8.49 8.29 14.76
N MET A 204 9.52 9.14 14.78
CA MET A 204 9.34 10.60 14.70
C MET A 204 8.64 11.02 13.42
N TYR A 205 9.02 10.46 12.28
CA TYR A 205 8.42 10.72 10.98
C TYR A 205 6.94 10.33 10.99
N GLN A 206 6.61 9.12 11.40
CA GLN A 206 5.23 8.64 11.48
C GLN A 206 4.37 9.49 12.44
N GLN A 207 4.90 9.83 13.61
CA GLN A 207 4.20 10.65 14.60
C GLN A 207 3.96 12.08 14.09
N LEU A 208 4.91 12.67 13.36
CA LEU A 208 4.73 13.97 12.73
C LEU A 208 3.52 13.95 11.77
N LEU A 209 3.43 12.93 10.91
CA LEU A 209 2.30 12.78 9.97
C LEU A 209 0.98 12.60 10.72
N LEU A 210 0.96 11.77 11.78
CA LEU A 210 -0.22 11.53 12.60
C LEU A 210 -0.65 12.78 13.38
N ILE A 211 0.27 13.53 13.98
CA ILE A 211 -0.02 14.79 14.68
C ILE A 211 -0.70 15.77 13.73
N CYS A 212 -0.23 15.88 12.49
CA CYS A 212 -0.87 16.74 11.49
C CYS A 212 -2.33 16.33 11.24
N GLN A 213 -2.59 15.02 11.09
CA GLN A 213 -3.94 14.49 10.90
C GLN A 213 -4.82 14.68 12.14
N TYR A 214 -4.26 14.52 13.34
CA TYR A 214 -4.97 14.71 14.60
C TYR A 214 -5.32 16.18 14.83
N LEU A 215 -4.41 17.12 14.52
CA LEU A 215 -4.69 18.55 14.61
C LEU A 215 -5.83 18.95 13.65
N LEU A 216 -5.78 18.50 12.39
CA LEU A 216 -6.86 18.70 11.42
C LEU A 216 -8.20 18.15 11.92
N SER A 217 -8.19 16.92 12.43
CA SER A 217 -9.41 16.26 12.93
C SER A 217 -9.94 16.94 14.18
N LEU A 218 -9.08 17.29 15.13
CA LEU A 218 -9.44 17.95 16.38
C LEU A 218 -10.05 19.33 16.14
N ALA A 219 -9.54 20.07 15.16
CA ALA A 219 -10.08 21.38 14.79
C ALA A 219 -11.57 21.31 14.43
N ALA A 220 -12.04 20.20 13.84
CA ALA A 220 -13.45 20.02 13.50
C ALA A 220 -14.38 19.88 14.72
N TYR A 221 -13.85 19.58 15.90
CA TYR A 221 -14.60 19.34 17.13
C TYR A 221 -14.42 20.41 18.21
N GLU A 222 -13.66 21.48 17.93
CA GLU A 222 -13.29 22.50 18.90
C GLU A 222 -13.92 23.87 18.60
N SER A 223 -13.91 24.75 19.61
CA SER A 223 -14.38 26.13 19.47
C SER A 223 -13.47 26.96 18.55
N THR A 224 -14.01 28.03 17.96
CA THR A 224 -13.27 28.94 17.07
C THR A 224 -11.99 29.49 17.72
N GLU A 225 -12.03 29.83 19.01
CA GLU A 225 -10.87 30.31 19.77
C GLU A 225 -9.74 29.27 19.83
N LYS A 226 -10.09 27.99 20.02
CA LYS A 226 -9.09 26.91 20.04
C LYS A 226 -8.65 26.51 18.63
N GLN A 227 -9.51 26.63 17.63
CA GLN A 227 -9.18 26.35 16.23
C GLN A 227 -7.98 27.19 15.77
N GLU A 228 -7.94 28.48 16.09
CA GLU A 228 -6.79 29.34 15.73
C GLU A 228 -5.47 28.79 16.32
N SER A 229 -5.50 28.38 17.58
CA SER A 229 -4.35 27.80 18.29
C SER A 229 -3.90 26.46 17.68
N ILE A 230 -4.85 25.65 17.20
CA ILE A 230 -4.61 24.38 16.51
C ILE A 230 -3.99 24.61 15.13
N TYR A 231 -4.60 25.46 14.32
CA TYR A 231 -4.12 25.77 12.97
C TYR A 231 -2.75 26.47 12.98
N SER A 232 -2.49 27.34 13.97
CA SER A 232 -1.16 27.95 14.14
C SER A 232 -0.06 26.92 14.42
N ARG A 233 -0.35 25.88 15.22
CA ARG A 233 0.61 24.77 15.45
C ARG A 233 0.80 23.94 14.20
N LEU A 234 -0.28 23.66 13.47
CA LEU A 234 -0.21 22.93 12.21
C LEU A 234 0.68 23.65 11.19
N GLU A 235 0.48 24.95 11.01
CA GLU A 235 1.29 25.78 10.10
C GLU A 235 2.78 25.78 10.48
N GLN A 236 3.08 25.89 11.78
CA GLN A 236 4.45 25.82 12.28
C GLN A 236 5.08 24.44 12.06
N LEU A 237 4.34 23.35 12.25
CA LEU A 237 4.84 21.99 11.99
C LEU A 237 5.15 21.77 10.50
N ILE A 238 4.27 22.22 9.61
CA ILE A 238 4.48 22.13 8.16
C ILE A 238 5.78 22.84 7.77
N THR A 239 6.00 24.03 8.32
CA THR A 239 7.19 24.85 8.01
C THR A 239 8.45 24.27 8.64
N LEU A 240 8.38 23.81 9.90
CA LEU A 240 9.53 23.34 10.67
C LEU A 240 10.15 22.07 10.06
N PHE A 241 9.32 21.17 9.54
CA PHE A 241 9.75 19.89 8.95
C PHE A 241 9.68 19.88 7.42
N ASP A 242 9.50 21.06 6.78
CA ASP A 242 9.40 21.20 5.33
C ASP A 242 8.49 20.14 4.67
N LEU A 243 7.26 19.98 5.21
CA LEU A 243 6.35 18.90 4.80
C LEU A 243 5.97 18.97 3.31
N VAL A 244 6.12 20.13 2.69
CA VAL A 244 5.90 20.33 1.24
C VAL A 244 6.82 19.45 0.41
N ASN A 245 8.06 19.25 0.85
CA ASN A 245 9.04 18.40 0.18
C ASN A 245 9.12 17.02 0.85
N LEU A 246 9.09 16.98 2.19
CA LEU A 246 9.26 15.73 2.93
C LEU A 246 8.08 14.76 2.79
N HIS A 247 6.84 15.26 2.76
CA HIS A 247 5.66 14.43 2.53
C HIS A 247 4.49 15.23 1.91
N PRO A 248 4.54 15.50 0.59
CA PRO A 248 3.63 16.43 -0.08
C PRO A 248 2.15 16.08 0.08
N ASN A 249 1.78 14.79 0.14
CA ASN A 249 0.39 14.36 0.33
C ASN A 249 -0.21 14.81 1.68
N THR A 250 0.62 14.83 2.74
CA THR A 250 0.19 15.36 4.04
C THR A 250 0.10 16.87 3.98
N ALA A 251 1.05 17.55 3.32
CA ALA A 251 1.01 18.99 3.13
C ALA A 251 -0.26 19.45 2.38
N ILE A 252 -0.65 18.76 1.30
CA ILE A 252 -1.91 19.02 0.56
C ILE A 252 -3.11 19.00 1.51
N SER A 253 -3.22 17.95 2.32
CA SER A 253 -4.31 17.79 3.29
C SER A 253 -4.33 18.91 4.35
N CYS A 254 -3.15 19.30 4.83
CA CYS A 254 -3.01 20.36 5.83
C CYS A 254 -3.35 21.74 5.27
N TYR A 255 -2.83 22.08 4.09
CA TYR A 255 -3.14 23.35 3.43
C TYR A 255 -4.60 23.45 3.02
N PHE A 256 -5.24 22.34 2.65
CA PHE A 256 -6.68 22.33 2.41
C PHE A 256 -7.47 22.69 3.68
N GLY A 257 -7.12 22.09 4.83
CA GLY A 257 -7.73 22.41 6.12
C GLY A 257 -7.56 23.88 6.51
N LEU A 258 -6.34 24.41 6.35
CA LEU A 258 -6.03 25.83 6.59
C LEU A 258 -6.83 26.75 5.64
N ALA A 259 -6.89 26.42 4.35
CA ALA A 259 -7.65 27.18 3.38
C ALA A 259 -9.14 27.22 3.72
N CYS A 260 -9.72 26.08 4.13
CA CYS A 260 -11.11 25.98 4.56
C CYS A 260 -11.40 26.83 5.80
N HIS A 261 -10.48 26.84 6.77
CA HIS A 261 -10.63 27.66 7.97
C HIS A 261 -10.62 29.16 7.65
N PHE A 262 -9.68 29.61 6.81
CA PHE A 262 -9.55 31.03 6.48
C PHE A 262 -10.50 31.51 5.38
N ALA A 263 -11.20 30.62 4.66
CA ALA A 263 -12.04 30.99 3.52
C ALA A 263 -13.08 32.08 3.83
N SER A 264 -13.70 32.04 5.01
CA SER A 264 -14.68 33.03 5.47
C SER A 264 -14.11 34.12 6.39
N ILE A 265 -12.85 33.97 6.83
CA ILE A 265 -12.20 34.86 7.82
C ILE A 265 -11.22 35.81 7.14
N ASP A 266 -10.31 35.27 6.33
CA ASP A 266 -9.27 36.00 5.61
C ASP A 266 -9.04 35.36 4.24
N ALA A 267 -9.70 35.92 3.23
CA ALA A 267 -9.61 35.44 1.86
C ALA A 267 -8.16 35.46 1.33
N LYS A 268 -7.29 36.39 1.76
CA LYS A 268 -5.91 36.43 1.28
C LYS A 268 -5.10 35.24 1.80
N ARG A 269 -5.26 34.91 3.08
CA ARG A 269 -4.65 33.70 3.67
C ARG A 269 -5.19 32.42 3.06
N ALA A 270 -6.50 32.35 2.83
CA ALA A 270 -7.10 31.20 2.16
C ALA A 270 -6.47 30.96 0.77
N ILE A 271 -6.31 32.01 -0.04
CA ILE A 271 -5.64 31.91 -1.35
C ILE A 271 -4.15 31.54 -1.20
N LEU A 272 -3.44 32.08 -0.20
CA LEU A 272 -2.06 31.72 0.07
C LEU A 272 -1.92 30.21 0.31
N TYR A 273 -2.75 29.62 1.16
CA TYR A 273 -2.72 28.18 1.45
C TYR A 273 -3.17 27.35 0.25
N LEU A 274 -4.14 27.80 -0.54
CA LEU A 274 -4.49 27.13 -1.80
C LEU A 274 -3.33 27.13 -2.80
N ASN A 275 -2.55 28.21 -2.87
CA ASN A 275 -1.34 28.23 -3.69
C ASN A 275 -0.31 27.22 -3.19
N GLN A 276 -0.08 27.14 -1.87
CA GLN A 276 0.83 26.14 -1.28
C GLN A 276 0.36 24.70 -1.54
N LEU A 277 -0.96 24.47 -1.51
CA LEU A 277 -1.58 23.21 -1.88
C LEU A 277 -1.27 22.84 -3.34
N VAL A 278 -1.40 23.79 -4.28
CA VAL A 278 -1.05 23.56 -5.69
C VAL A 278 0.43 23.24 -5.84
N GLN A 279 1.33 23.93 -5.12
CA GLN A 279 2.77 23.61 -5.14
C GLN A 279 3.06 22.22 -4.59
N ALA A 280 2.46 21.83 -3.46
CA ALA A 280 2.62 20.49 -2.91
C ALA A 280 2.09 19.41 -3.88
N THR A 281 1.00 19.68 -4.59
CA THR A 281 0.50 18.80 -5.67
C THR A 281 1.52 18.65 -6.79
N LYS A 282 2.13 19.77 -7.25
CA LYS A 282 3.18 19.74 -8.28
C LYS A 282 4.43 18.98 -7.83
N ASN A 283 4.85 19.17 -6.60
CA ASN A 283 5.98 18.42 -6.04
C ASN A 283 5.67 16.93 -6.02
N LEU A 284 4.47 16.55 -5.58
CA LEU A 284 4.07 15.14 -5.50
C LEU A 284 4.06 14.46 -6.86
N ILE A 285 3.64 15.14 -7.93
CA ILE A 285 3.65 14.57 -9.29
C ILE A 285 5.06 14.58 -9.93
N THR A 286 5.95 15.48 -9.51
CA THR A 286 7.30 15.63 -10.08
C THR A 286 8.34 14.74 -9.37
N GLN A 287 8.29 14.72 -8.04
CA GLN A 287 9.11 13.89 -7.15
C GLN A 287 8.18 12.84 -6.54
N PHE A 288 7.98 11.76 -7.30
CA PHE A 288 6.95 10.76 -7.04
C PHE A 288 7.35 9.76 -5.94
N GLU A 289 8.58 9.83 -5.43
CA GLU A 289 9.14 8.86 -4.47
C GLU A 289 9.19 9.41 -3.04
N LEU A 290 8.80 8.58 -2.07
CA LEU A 290 9.03 8.87 -0.65
C LEU A 290 10.52 8.83 -0.33
N HIS A 291 11.01 9.85 0.39
CA HIS A 291 12.41 9.96 0.80
C HIS A 291 12.55 10.67 2.15
N GLY A 292 13.70 10.50 2.79
CA GLY A 292 14.18 11.28 3.92
C GLY A 292 14.77 12.63 3.53
N ASP A 293 15.23 13.40 4.51
CA ASP A 293 15.91 14.67 4.31
C ASP A 293 17.17 14.78 5.18
N SER A 294 17.75 15.98 5.27
CA SER A 294 18.95 16.19 6.10
C SER A 294 18.75 15.90 7.59
N PHE A 295 17.50 15.86 8.07
CA PHE A 295 17.14 15.51 9.44
C PHE A 295 16.72 14.04 9.56
N PHE A 296 15.87 13.56 8.65
CA PHE A 296 15.45 12.17 8.51
C PHE A 296 16.43 11.38 7.62
N ASP A 297 17.71 11.37 7.97
CA ASP A 297 18.79 10.78 7.17
C ASP A 297 18.88 9.24 7.23
N ALA A 298 18.06 8.58 8.06
CA ALA A 298 18.07 7.13 8.28
C ALA A 298 16.76 6.43 7.91
N ILE A 299 15.78 7.12 7.30
CA ILE A 299 14.45 6.53 7.03
C ILE A 299 14.34 5.83 5.67
N ASP A 300 15.21 6.13 4.70
CA ASP A 300 15.12 5.58 3.34
C ASP A 300 15.09 4.04 3.29
N PRO A 301 15.91 3.29 4.07
CA PRO A 301 15.82 1.84 4.06
C PRO A 301 14.46 1.32 4.54
N TRP A 302 13.83 2.01 5.49
CA TRP A 302 12.50 1.65 5.98
C TRP A 302 11.41 1.99 4.95
N LEU A 303 11.53 3.11 4.23
CA LEU A 303 10.56 3.49 3.19
C LEU A 303 10.50 2.44 2.05
N GLN A 304 11.61 1.78 1.74
CA GLN A 304 11.67 0.69 0.76
C GLN A 304 10.92 -0.58 1.19
N GLU A 305 10.75 -0.80 2.50
CA GLU A 305 10.05 -1.96 3.06
C GLU A 305 8.52 -1.79 3.10
N LEU A 306 8.00 -0.62 2.72
CA LEU A 306 6.56 -0.37 2.68
C LEU A 306 5.87 -1.32 1.68
N PRO A 307 4.63 -1.77 1.95
CA PRO A 307 3.90 -2.69 1.06
C PRO A 307 3.72 -2.20 -0.38
N THR A 308 3.72 -0.88 -0.58
CA THR A 308 3.63 -0.20 -1.89
C THR A 308 4.99 0.34 -2.38
N GLY A 309 6.07 0.05 -1.64
CA GLY A 309 7.37 0.68 -1.79
C GLY A 309 7.32 2.20 -1.57
N ILE A 310 8.31 2.88 -2.13
CA ILE A 310 8.43 4.35 -2.10
C ILE A 310 7.53 5.06 -3.12
N GLN A 311 6.85 4.31 -3.98
CA GLN A 311 5.99 4.84 -5.02
C GLN A 311 4.56 5.07 -4.48
N PRO A 312 3.82 6.07 -5.00
CA PRO A 312 2.46 6.35 -4.59
C PRO A 312 1.52 5.23 -5.08
N PRO A 313 0.49 4.89 -4.30
CA PRO A 313 -0.46 3.83 -4.65
C PRO A 313 -1.47 4.24 -5.74
N THR A 314 -1.50 5.51 -6.15
CA THR A 314 -2.45 6.07 -7.14
C THR A 314 -1.71 6.76 -8.28
N SER A 315 -2.34 6.90 -9.45
CA SER A 315 -1.77 7.65 -10.58
C SER A 315 -1.79 9.17 -10.31
N SER A 316 -0.92 9.91 -11.01
CA SER A 316 -0.89 11.37 -10.99
C SER A 316 -2.24 11.97 -11.39
N GLN A 317 -2.91 11.38 -12.40
CA GLN A 317 -4.23 11.81 -12.85
C GLN A 317 -5.28 11.69 -11.73
N THR A 318 -5.37 10.54 -11.06
CA THR A 318 -6.33 10.32 -9.96
C THR A 318 -6.05 11.24 -8.78
N LEU A 319 -4.78 11.52 -8.47
CA LEU A 319 -4.39 12.48 -7.45
C LEU A 319 -4.87 13.89 -7.79
N ILE A 320 -4.62 14.37 -9.00
CA ILE A 320 -5.02 15.72 -9.45
C ILE A 320 -6.54 15.86 -9.42
N GLN A 321 -7.28 14.84 -9.90
CA GLN A 321 -8.74 14.81 -9.83
C GLN A 321 -9.27 14.95 -8.40
N ARG A 322 -8.65 14.26 -7.45
CA ARG A 322 -9.00 14.38 -6.02
C ARG A 322 -8.76 15.79 -5.51
N VAL A 323 -7.63 16.41 -5.88
CA VAL A 323 -7.31 17.79 -5.48
C VAL A 323 -8.29 18.80 -6.09
N ILE A 324 -8.62 18.67 -7.37
CA ILE A 324 -9.63 19.50 -8.04
C ILE A 324 -10.98 19.36 -7.34
N ALA A 325 -11.39 18.15 -6.96
CA ALA A 325 -12.63 17.92 -6.23
C ALA A 325 -12.66 18.66 -4.87
N LEU A 326 -11.52 18.81 -4.18
CA LEU A 326 -11.41 19.59 -2.95
C LEU A 326 -11.73 21.08 -3.19
N CYS A 327 -11.31 21.64 -4.33
CA CYS A 327 -11.60 23.04 -4.67
C CYS A 327 -13.10 23.33 -4.81
N TYR A 328 -13.92 22.32 -5.13
CA TYR A 328 -15.37 22.43 -5.22
C TYR A 328 -16.10 22.20 -3.88
N SER A 329 -15.36 22.06 -2.77
CA SER A 329 -15.93 21.90 -1.43
C SER A 329 -16.80 23.10 -1.02
N PRO A 330 -17.95 22.88 -0.33
CA PRO A 330 -18.77 23.96 0.22
C PRO A 330 -17.98 24.94 1.10
N ASN A 331 -16.96 24.46 1.80
CA ASN A 331 -16.12 25.26 2.70
C ASN A 331 -15.33 26.36 1.96
N LEU A 332 -15.08 26.22 0.66
CA LEU A 332 -14.34 27.19 -0.16
C LEU A 332 -15.26 28.10 -0.98
N GLN A 333 -16.59 27.99 -0.82
CA GLN A 333 -17.54 28.79 -1.60
C GLN A 333 -17.30 30.30 -1.45
N ALA A 334 -16.88 30.77 -0.26
CA ALA A 334 -16.59 32.17 0.02
C ALA A 334 -15.45 32.75 -0.84
N VAL A 335 -14.50 31.92 -1.28
CA VAL A 335 -13.35 32.33 -2.10
C VAL A 335 -13.49 31.94 -3.57
N SER A 336 -14.52 31.18 -3.94
CA SER A 336 -14.74 30.66 -5.31
C SER A 336 -14.79 31.73 -6.42
N GLN A 337 -15.22 32.95 -6.09
CA GLN A 337 -15.29 34.06 -7.06
C GLN A 337 -14.00 34.87 -7.16
N ASN A 338 -13.01 34.63 -6.30
CA ASN A 338 -11.73 35.31 -6.31
C ASN A 338 -10.97 35.01 -7.62
N SER A 339 -10.37 36.03 -8.24
CA SER A 339 -9.61 35.87 -9.48
C SER A 339 -8.42 34.94 -9.33
N GLN A 340 -7.68 35.01 -8.22
CA GLN A 340 -6.54 34.14 -7.96
C GLN A 340 -6.98 32.69 -7.72
N PHE A 341 -8.14 32.49 -7.07
CA PHE A 341 -8.72 31.15 -6.92
C PHE A 341 -8.96 30.49 -8.29
N LYS A 342 -9.56 31.23 -9.22
CA LYS A 342 -9.84 30.75 -10.59
C LYS A 342 -8.56 30.44 -11.37
N VAL A 343 -7.48 31.20 -11.15
CA VAL A 343 -6.17 30.93 -11.75
C VAL A 343 -5.59 29.62 -11.23
N LEU A 344 -5.60 29.42 -9.91
CA LEU A 344 -5.10 28.18 -9.29
C LEU A 344 -5.91 26.95 -9.73
N LEU A 345 -7.23 27.09 -9.87
CA LEU A 345 -8.08 26.01 -10.38
C LEU A 345 -7.76 25.68 -11.84
N ALA A 346 -7.61 26.69 -12.70
CA ALA A 346 -7.24 26.49 -14.10
C ALA A 346 -5.86 25.84 -14.25
N GLU A 347 -4.92 26.13 -13.33
CA GLU A 347 -3.61 25.50 -13.27
C GLU A 347 -3.69 24.01 -12.93
N LEU A 348 -4.53 23.62 -11.95
CA LEU A 348 -4.80 22.22 -11.65
C LEU A 348 -5.47 21.48 -12.82
N GLU A 349 -6.44 22.12 -13.49
CA GLU A 349 -7.11 21.56 -14.68
C GLU A 349 -6.14 21.41 -15.88
N ALA A 350 -5.12 22.27 -15.99
CA ALA A 350 -4.07 22.11 -16.99
C ALA A 350 -3.17 20.90 -16.66
N LEU A 351 -2.76 20.76 -15.39
CA LEU A 351 -1.98 19.60 -14.94
C LEU A 351 -2.73 18.28 -15.15
N GLU A 352 -4.05 18.25 -14.94
CA GLU A 352 -4.85 17.05 -15.19
C GLU A 352 -4.79 16.63 -16.67
N LYS A 353 -4.86 17.59 -17.60
CA LYS A 353 -4.77 17.34 -19.03
C LYS A 353 -3.39 16.84 -19.44
N GLU A 354 -2.34 17.43 -18.88
CA GLU A 354 -0.96 16.99 -19.12
C GLU A 354 -0.74 15.55 -18.64
N ALA A 355 -1.20 15.22 -17.42
CA ALA A 355 -1.12 13.88 -16.85
C ALA A 355 -1.98 12.84 -17.58
N SER A 356 -2.98 13.27 -18.37
CA SER A 356 -3.82 12.40 -19.20
C SER A 356 -3.15 12.00 -20.53
N HIS A 357 -2.05 12.65 -20.91
CA HIS A 357 -1.33 12.44 -22.17
C HIS A 357 -0.03 11.63 -22.02
N GLU A 358 0.34 11.21 -20.80
CA GLU A 358 1.50 10.36 -20.53
C GLU A 358 1.22 8.85 -20.69
N TYR A 359 0.05 8.47 -21.22
CA TYR A 359 -0.35 7.08 -21.49
C TYR A 359 -0.43 6.76 -22.98
#